data_AF-A0A7W9J7H4-F1
#
_entry.id   AF-A0A7W9J7H4-F1
#
_cell.length_a   1.000
_cell.length_b   1.000
_cell.length_c   1.000
_cell.angle_alpha   90.00
_cell.angle_beta   90.00
_cell.angle_gamma   90.00
#
_symmetry.space_group_name_H-M   'P 1'
#
loop_
_entity.id
_entity.type
_entity.pdbx_description
1 polymer ?
#
loop_
_entity_poly.entity_id
_entity_poly.type
_entity_poly.pdbx_seq_one_letter_code
_entity_poly.pdbx_strand_id
1 'polypeptide(L)'
;MASELQRVAHGLISALDDVPRVVGFLQDMARRCRNNAAYVGGMSNNPAAQRAALQLDEASSRCEEAAHHLSRTSPRARGWAEQMVSGTGTPEGATGGPPKSRGAPAEGDRRGSQGTPGTSTADDSTGPGDEGRPPAVLERSPLGEAEPFDPSTREVLERLPLRKRGDKTSGIWIDASGNEHDLLSGVDEYTSDVDRLMEDLQIRIAPGADTLGSHVEVKFAMRMRREGLTDETIVINNRPCPGPYGCHRNLWKFLPDGARLTVYGPDNFKRTYPQ
;
A
#
# COMPACT_ATOMS: atom_id res chain seq x y z
N MET A 1 -22.39 -24.07 -13.61
CA MET A 1 -22.14 -23.90 -12.16
C MET A 1 -20.87 -24.67 -11.83
N ALA A 2 -19.83 -24.04 -11.29
CA ALA A 2 -18.60 -24.75 -10.92
C ALA A 2 -18.91 -25.79 -9.83
N SER A 3 -18.31 -26.98 -9.93
CA SER A 3 -18.47 -27.99 -8.89
C SER A 3 -17.90 -27.48 -7.56
N GLU A 4 -18.42 -27.95 -6.44
CA GLU A 4 -17.92 -27.57 -5.11
C GLU A 4 -16.41 -27.88 -4.96
N LEU A 5 -15.95 -28.97 -5.58
CA LEU A 5 -14.54 -29.33 -5.66
C LEU A 5 -13.70 -28.33 -6.45
N GLN A 6 -14.23 -27.77 -7.55
CA GLN A 6 -13.55 -26.70 -8.30
C GLN A 6 -13.41 -25.43 -7.47
N ARG A 7 -14.42 -25.07 -6.66
CA ARG A 7 -14.35 -23.93 -5.74
C ARG A 7 -13.27 -24.14 -4.68
N VAL A 8 -13.20 -25.33 -4.08
CA VAL A 8 -12.16 -25.68 -3.11
C VAL A 8 -10.77 -25.66 -3.74
N ALA A 9 -10.62 -26.21 -4.96
CA ALA A 9 -9.34 -26.20 -5.67
C ALA A 9 -8.86 -24.78 -6.01
N HIS A 10 -9.76 -23.90 -6.45
CA HIS A 10 -9.45 -22.48 -6.65
C HIS A 10 -9.02 -21.79 -5.34
N GLY A 11 -9.74 -22.04 -4.24
CA GLY A 11 -9.36 -21.51 -2.93
C GLY A 11 -7.97 -21.97 -2.49
N LEU A 12 -7.63 -23.24 -2.73
CA LEU A 12 -6.31 -23.78 -2.42
C LEU A 12 -5.20 -23.14 -3.28
N ILE A 13 -5.41 -22.98 -4.59
CA ILE A 13 -4.43 -22.28 -5.46
C ILE A 13 -4.24 -20.84 -4.99
N SER A 14 -5.33 -20.13 -4.70
CA SER A 14 -5.25 -18.75 -4.19
C SER A 14 -4.43 -18.68 -2.90
N ALA A 15 -4.67 -19.60 -1.96
CA ALA A 15 -3.90 -19.66 -0.71
C ALA A 15 -2.42 -19.98 -0.95
N LEU A 16 -2.11 -20.86 -1.92
CA LEU A 16 -0.74 -21.19 -2.31
C LEU A 16 -0.03 -20.03 -3.01
N ASP A 17 -0.73 -19.25 -3.82
CA ASP A 17 -0.18 -18.05 -4.48
C ASP A 17 0.12 -16.94 -3.46
N ASP A 18 -0.58 -16.93 -2.33
CA ASP A 18 -0.33 -16.02 -1.20
C ASP A 18 0.88 -16.42 -0.34
N VAL A 19 1.32 -17.68 -0.39
CA VAL A 19 2.43 -18.19 0.46
C VAL A 19 3.70 -17.33 0.39
N PRO A 20 4.23 -16.93 -0.79
CA PRO A 20 5.43 -16.10 -0.85
C PRO A 20 5.28 -14.75 -0.15
N ARG A 21 4.08 -14.14 -0.24
CA ARG A 21 3.76 -12.87 0.42
C ARG A 21 3.77 -13.04 1.94
N VAL A 22 3.11 -14.09 2.45
CA VAL A 22 3.04 -14.37 3.89
C VAL A 22 4.41 -14.73 4.45
N VAL A 23 5.20 -15.52 3.72
CA VAL A 23 6.60 -15.85 4.09
C VAL A 23 7.45 -14.58 4.19
N GLY A 24 7.37 -13.68 3.21
CA GLY A 24 8.10 -12.41 3.23
C GLY A 24 7.70 -11.52 4.42
N PHE A 25 6.41 -11.44 4.72
CA PHE A 25 5.90 -10.71 5.89
C PHE A 25 6.45 -11.28 7.21
N LEU A 26 6.37 -12.59 7.39
CA LEU A 26 6.86 -13.26 8.61
C LEU A 26 8.37 -13.08 8.80
N GLN A 27 9.15 -13.15 7.72
CA GLN A 27 10.60 -12.90 7.77
C GLN A 27 10.93 -11.45 8.14
N ASP A 28 10.18 -10.47 7.62
CA ASP A 28 10.38 -9.07 7.98
C ASP A 28 10.01 -8.80 9.45
N MET A 29 8.89 -9.37 9.91
CA MET A 29 8.48 -9.29 11.31
C MET A 29 9.52 -9.92 12.24
N ALA A 30 10.05 -11.11 11.91
CA ALA A 30 11.12 -11.73 12.69
C ALA A 30 12.36 -10.84 12.81
N ARG A 31 12.79 -10.23 11.69
CA ARG A 31 13.91 -9.30 11.65
C ARG A 31 13.68 -8.07 12.54
N ARG A 32 12.48 -7.47 12.49
CA ARG A 32 12.13 -6.31 13.32
C ARG A 32 12.14 -6.66 14.81
N CYS A 33 11.57 -7.80 15.19
CA CYS A 33 11.56 -8.27 16.57
C CYS A 33 12.98 -8.45 17.12
N ARG A 34 13.87 -9.10 16.35
CA ARG A 34 15.29 -9.25 16.74
C ARG A 34 16.02 -7.92 16.90
N ASN A 35 15.82 -6.99 15.97
CA ASN A 35 16.46 -5.67 16.06
C ASN A 35 16.04 -4.93 17.33
N ASN A 36 14.75 -4.99 17.67
CA ASN A 36 14.22 -4.38 18.88
C ASN A 36 14.69 -5.09 20.15
N ALA A 37 14.74 -6.42 20.15
CA ALA A 37 15.26 -7.21 21.27
C ALA A 37 16.74 -6.89 21.54
N ALA A 38 17.57 -6.85 20.49
CA ALA A 38 18.98 -6.49 20.57
C ALA A 38 19.19 -5.06 21.09
N TYR A 39 18.37 -4.11 20.63
CA TYR A 39 18.42 -2.73 21.11
C TYR A 39 18.08 -2.63 22.60
N VAL A 40 17.00 -3.28 23.04
CA VAL A 40 16.56 -3.26 24.44
C VAL A 40 17.55 -3.99 25.34
N GLY A 41 18.06 -5.14 24.92
CA GLY A 41 19.05 -5.93 25.67
C GLY A 41 20.41 -5.23 25.79
N GLY A 42 20.79 -4.41 24.81
CA GLY A 42 22.05 -3.67 24.82
C GLY A 42 22.03 -2.35 25.62
N MET A 43 20.87 -1.72 25.80
CA MET A 43 20.77 -0.39 26.43
C MET A 43 20.08 -0.37 27.80
N SER A 44 19.34 -1.42 28.18
CA SER A 44 18.51 -1.38 29.39
C SER A 44 18.88 -2.44 30.42
N ASN A 45 19.19 -1.99 31.63
CA ASN A 45 19.33 -2.84 32.81
C ASN A 45 17.99 -3.09 33.53
N ASN A 46 16.87 -2.66 32.96
CA ASN A 46 15.55 -2.85 33.55
C ASN A 46 15.07 -4.31 33.35
N PRO A 47 14.73 -5.06 34.43
CA PRO A 47 14.27 -6.45 34.33
C PRO A 47 12.98 -6.64 33.52
N ALA A 48 12.11 -5.64 33.44
CA ALA A 48 10.91 -5.70 32.60
C ALA A 48 11.27 -5.56 31.11
N ALA A 49 12.23 -4.68 30.80
CA ALA A 49 12.72 -4.48 29.44
C ALA A 49 13.47 -5.72 28.93
N GLN A 50 14.28 -6.36 29.78
CA GLN A 50 14.94 -7.62 29.44
C GLN A 50 13.95 -8.75 29.17
N ARG A 51 12.88 -8.85 29.97
CA ARG A 51 11.80 -9.82 29.70
C ARG A 51 11.08 -9.54 28.38
N ALA A 52 10.82 -8.28 28.07
CA ALA A 52 10.23 -7.91 26.78
C ALA A 52 11.15 -8.25 25.60
N ALA A 53 12.46 -8.06 25.74
CA ALA A 53 13.45 -8.45 24.72
C ALA A 53 13.42 -9.97 24.47
N LEU A 54 13.39 -10.79 25.53
CA LEU A 54 13.27 -12.25 25.40
C LEU A 54 11.97 -12.67 24.69
N GLN A 55 10.85 -12.02 25.00
CA GLN A 55 9.57 -12.29 24.32
C GLN A 55 9.61 -11.91 22.83
N LEU A 56 10.30 -10.81 22.48
CA LEU A 56 10.50 -10.42 21.09
C LEU A 56 11.38 -11.42 20.34
N ASP A 57 12.46 -11.92 20.96
CA ASP A 57 13.29 -12.96 20.37
C ASP A 57 12.49 -14.25 20.16
N GLU A 58 11.70 -14.69 21.14
CA GLU A 58 10.83 -15.86 20.98
C GLU A 58 9.80 -15.66 19.85
N ALA A 59 9.17 -14.49 19.78
CA ALA A 59 8.25 -14.15 18.69
C ALA A 59 8.95 -14.19 17.33
N SER A 60 10.20 -13.75 17.25
CA SER A 60 10.99 -13.82 16.02
C SER A 60 11.22 -15.25 15.55
N SER A 61 11.57 -16.16 16.47
CA SER A 61 11.77 -17.58 16.16
C SER A 61 10.49 -18.24 15.67
N ARG A 62 9.35 -17.94 16.29
CA ARG A 62 8.04 -18.46 15.84
C ARG A 62 7.66 -17.97 14.45
N CYS A 63 7.97 -16.72 14.12
CA CYS A 63 7.74 -16.19 12.77
C CYS A 63 8.59 -16.92 11.73
N GLU A 64 9.85 -17.22 12.04
CA GLU A 64 10.74 -17.99 11.14
C GLU A 64 10.31 -19.44 10.96
N GLU A 65 9.86 -20.08 12.04
CA GLU A 65 9.31 -21.44 12.00
C GLU A 65 8.05 -21.48 11.12
N ALA A 66 7.12 -20.54 11.31
CA ALA A 66 5.93 -20.43 10.47
C ALA A 66 6.29 -20.18 9.00
N ALA A 67 7.25 -19.30 8.72
CA ALA A 67 7.75 -19.04 7.37
C ALA A 67 8.39 -20.29 6.75
N HIS A 68 9.12 -21.08 7.54
CA HIS A 68 9.73 -22.33 7.11
C HIS A 68 8.67 -23.38 6.74
N HIS A 69 7.61 -23.53 7.55
CA HIS A 69 6.53 -24.45 7.23
C HIS A 69 5.77 -24.05 5.96
N LEU A 70 5.47 -22.75 5.82
CA LEU A 70 4.79 -22.22 4.64
C LEU A 70 5.64 -22.38 3.37
N SER A 71 6.94 -22.13 3.42
CA SER A 71 7.82 -22.29 2.25
C SER A 71 7.96 -23.75 1.79
N ARG A 72 7.65 -24.71 2.67
CA ARG A 72 7.64 -26.14 2.38
C ARG A 72 6.29 -26.67 1.92
N THR A 73 5.29 -25.80 1.74
CA THR A 73 3.96 -26.23 1.30
C THR A 73 4.05 -27.00 -0.02
N SER A 74 3.39 -28.17 -0.05
CA SER A 74 3.68 -29.23 -1.02
C SER A 74 3.33 -28.86 -2.47
N PRO A 75 4.28 -28.99 -3.42
CA PRO A 75 4.00 -28.87 -4.86
C PRO A 75 2.93 -29.86 -5.35
N ARG A 76 2.72 -30.98 -4.64
CA ARG A 76 1.68 -31.97 -4.98
C ARG A 76 0.27 -31.43 -4.75
N ALA A 77 0.07 -30.61 -3.72
CA ALA A 77 -1.22 -30.00 -3.43
C ALA A 77 -1.61 -29.00 -4.55
N ARG A 78 -0.61 -28.27 -5.06
CA ARG A 78 -0.78 -27.38 -6.22
C ARG A 78 -1.16 -28.14 -7.49
N GLY A 79 -0.40 -29.19 -7.82
CA GLY A 79 -0.64 -29.99 -9.02
C GLY A 79 -2.00 -30.67 -9.04
N TRP A 80 -2.47 -31.16 -7.88
CA TRP A 80 -3.85 -31.67 -7.74
C TRP A 80 -4.89 -30.57 -7.99
N ALA A 81 -4.71 -29.39 -7.38
CA ALA A 81 -5.66 -28.29 -7.52
C ALA A 81 -5.74 -27.76 -8.96
N GLU A 82 -4.60 -27.64 -9.64
CA GLU A 82 -4.52 -27.20 -11.04
C GLU A 82 -5.21 -28.20 -12.00
N GLN A 83 -5.09 -29.51 -11.74
CA GLN A 83 -5.81 -30.54 -12.51
C GLN A 83 -7.33 -30.44 -12.32
N MET A 84 -7.78 -30.21 -11.07
CA MET A 84 -9.21 -30.07 -10.75
C MET A 84 -9.82 -28.80 -11.37
N VAL A 85 -9.06 -27.71 -11.44
CA VAL A 85 -9.48 -26.44 -12.06
C VAL A 85 -9.49 -26.51 -13.58
N SER A 86 -8.51 -27.19 -14.18
CA SER A 86 -8.37 -27.29 -15.65
C SER A 86 -9.42 -28.20 -16.30
N GLY A 87 -10.22 -28.94 -15.51
CA GLY A 87 -11.26 -29.83 -16.02
C GLY A 87 -10.72 -31.02 -16.82
N THR A 88 -9.40 -31.22 -16.83
CA THR A 88 -8.79 -32.45 -17.34
C THR A 88 -9.15 -33.54 -16.35
N GLY A 89 -10.19 -34.32 -16.68
CA GLY A 89 -10.55 -35.51 -15.93
C GLY A 89 -9.30 -36.33 -15.63
N THR A 90 -9.26 -36.85 -14.40
CA THR A 90 -8.34 -37.90 -13.97
C THR A 90 -8.13 -38.88 -15.13
N PRO A 91 -6.90 -39.15 -15.60
CA PRO A 91 -6.67 -40.43 -16.25
C PRO A 91 -6.85 -41.46 -15.14
N GLU A 92 -8.01 -42.11 -15.14
CA GLU A 92 -8.15 -43.41 -14.50
C GLU A 92 -6.99 -44.29 -14.98
N GLY A 93 -6.12 -44.67 -14.06
CA GLY A 93 -5.13 -45.72 -14.23
C GLY A 93 -3.87 -45.35 -14.99
N ALA A 94 -2.79 -45.07 -14.27
CA ALA A 94 -1.44 -45.36 -14.76
C ALA A 94 -0.53 -45.77 -13.60
N THR A 95 -0.66 -47.03 -13.19
CA THR A 95 0.45 -47.79 -12.65
C THR A 95 1.61 -47.80 -13.65
N GLY A 96 2.78 -47.27 -13.24
CA GLY A 96 4.11 -47.75 -13.64
C GLY A 96 4.67 -47.35 -15.01
N GLY A 97 5.75 -46.55 -15.00
CA GLY A 97 6.75 -46.51 -16.08
C GLY A 97 7.54 -45.20 -16.20
N PRO A 98 8.88 -45.20 -16.14
CA PRO A 98 9.70 -43.97 -16.19
C PRO A 98 9.93 -43.47 -17.64
N PRO A 99 10.27 -42.17 -17.84
CA PRO A 99 10.33 -41.58 -19.18
C PRO A 99 11.65 -41.90 -19.90
N LYS A 100 11.54 -42.28 -21.18
CA LYS A 100 12.65 -42.29 -22.14
C LYS A 100 12.59 -41.04 -23.03
N SER A 101 13.79 -40.61 -23.38
CA SER A 101 14.22 -39.40 -24.08
C SER A 101 14.03 -39.41 -25.61
N ARG A 102 14.31 -38.23 -26.21
CA ARG A 102 14.48 -37.86 -27.65
C ARG A 102 13.21 -37.32 -28.31
N GLY A 103 13.21 -36.22 -29.07
CA GLY A 103 14.23 -35.30 -29.55
C GLY A 103 13.56 -34.29 -30.51
N ALA A 104 14.06 -33.06 -30.58
CA ALA A 104 13.84 -32.12 -31.69
C ALA A 104 14.99 -32.30 -32.72
N PRO A 105 15.09 -31.55 -33.85
CA PRO A 105 14.25 -30.47 -34.39
C PRO A 105 13.98 -30.56 -35.91
N ALA A 106 13.20 -29.63 -36.49
CA ALA A 106 13.35 -29.28 -37.90
C ALA A 106 12.92 -27.83 -38.20
N GLU A 107 13.77 -27.22 -38.99
CA GLU A 107 13.96 -25.84 -39.45
C GLU A 107 13.22 -25.59 -40.80
N GLY A 108 13.06 -24.32 -41.21
CA GLY A 108 12.59 -23.95 -42.57
C GLY A 108 11.73 -22.67 -42.57
N ASP A 109 12.27 -21.45 -42.56
CA ASP A 109 12.95 -20.65 -43.61
C ASP A 109 12.02 -19.65 -44.35
N ARG A 110 12.26 -18.38 -44.01
CA ARG A 110 12.26 -17.07 -44.72
C ARG A 110 11.42 -16.77 -45.97
N ARG A 111 11.14 -15.44 -46.06
CA ARG A 111 10.97 -14.53 -47.23
C ARG A 111 9.53 -13.99 -47.32
N GLY A 112 9.19 -12.70 -47.23
CA GLY A 112 9.92 -11.45 -47.34
C GLY A 112 9.21 -10.57 -48.36
N SER A 113 8.64 -9.41 -47.98
CA SER A 113 8.65 -8.19 -48.81
C SER A 113 8.00 -6.99 -48.11
N GLN A 114 8.67 -5.84 -48.31
CA GLN A 114 8.35 -4.49 -47.88
C GLN A 114 7.31 -3.83 -48.81
N GLY A 115 6.69 -2.73 -48.34
CA GLY A 115 5.98 -1.78 -49.20
C GLY A 115 5.11 -0.76 -48.45
N THR A 116 5.69 0.38 -48.06
CA THR A 116 5.03 1.69 -47.89
C THR A 116 5.37 2.57 -49.12
N PRO A 117 4.89 3.84 -49.31
CA PRO A 117 3.85 4.65 -48.64
C PRO A 117 2.89 5.36 -49.66
N GLY A 118 1.87 6.10 -49.17
CA GLY A 118 1.07 7.01 -50.01
C GLY A 118 0.27 8.02 -49.18
N THR A 119 0.31 9.28 -49.64
CA THR A 119 0.09 10.55 -48.93
C THR A 119 -1.28 11.20 -49.25
N SER A 120 -1.63 12.24 -48.48
CA SER A 120 -2.54 13.38 -48.81
C SER A 120 -4.05 13.13 -48.55
N THR A 121 -4.91 14.06 -48.09
CA THR A 121 -4.95 15.54 -48.11
C THR A 121 -5.84 16.09 -46.98
N ALA A 122 -5.66 17.38 -46.66
CA ALA A 122 -6.49 18.24 -45.82
C ALA A 122 -7.69 18.86 -46.57
N ASP A 123 -8.71 19.29 -45.81
CA ASP A 123 -9.66 20.39 -46.09
C ASP A 123 -10.33 20.72 -44.73
N ASP A 124 -10.02 21.82 -44.05
CA ASP A 124 -10.48 23.22 -44.22
C ASP A 124 -11.99 23.39 -44.40
N SER A 125 -12.63 24.04 -43.41
CA SER A 125 -13.80 24.90 -43.57
C SER A 125 -14.03 25.73 -42.31
N THR A 126 -14.08 27.04 -42.55
CA THR A 126 -14.18 28.17 -41.61
C THR A 126 -15.65 28.46 -41.22
N GLY A 127 -15.87 29.18 -40.11
CA GLY A 127 -17.17 29.54 -39.44
C GLY A 127 -18.18 30.39 -40.24
N PRO A 128 -19.24 31.01 -39.65
CA PRO A 128 -19.29 31.85 -38.42
C PRO A 128 -20.43 31.41 -37.45
N GLY A 129 -20.69 31.88 -36.22
CA GLY A 129 -20.65 33.20 -35.56
C GLY A 129 -22.09 33.68 -35.31
N ASP A 130 -22.61 33.61 -34.08
CA ASP A 130 -23.59 34.58 -33.53
C ASP A 130 -23.72 34.46 -32.00
N GLU A 131 -23.91 35.62 -31.39
CA GLU A 131 -23.82 35.96 -29.97
C GLU A 131 -25.17 35.83 -29.23
N GLY A 132 -25.12 35.75 -27.90
CA GLY A 132 -26.19 36.33 -27.06
C GLY A 132 -26.77 35.46 -25.94
N ARG A 133 -26.15 35.55 -24.75
CA ARG A 133 -26.76 35.80 -23.41
C ARG A 133 -26.06 34.98 -22.30
N PRO A 134 -25.57 35.62 -21.21
CA PRO A 134 -24.71 34.96 -20.22
C PRO A 134 -25.53 34.21 -19.16
N PRO A 135 -25.17 32.97 -18.76
CA PRO A 135 -25.47 32.47 -17.44
C PRO A 135 -24.40 32.93 -16.45
N ALA A 136 -24.85 33.18 -15.23
CA ALA A 136 -24.10 33.74 -14.11
C ALA A 136 -22.66 33.19 -13.98
N VAL A 137 -21.74 34.13 -13.80
CA VAL A 137 -20.35 33.89 -13.41
C VAL A 137 -20.35 33.15 -12.08
N LEU A 138 -20.25 31.81 -12.12
CA LEU A 138 -19.55 31.08 -11.08
C LEU A 138 -18.11 31.53 -11.23
N GLU A 139 -17.68 32.43 -10.34
CA GLU A 139 -16.31 32.86 -10.21
C GLU A 139 -15.44 31.60 -10.13
N ARG A 140 -14.78 31.28 -11.24
CA ARG A 140 -13.62 30.41 -11.24
C ARG A 140 -12.56 31.18 -10.48
N SER A 141 -12.39 30.84 -9.21
CA SER A 141 -11.26 31.31 -8.42
C SER A 141 -9.98 31.10 -9.25
N PRO A 142 -9.17 32.16 -9.43
CA PRO A 142 -7.91 32.04 -10.15
C PRO A 142 -7.03 31.04 -9.41
N LEU A 143 -6.32 30.22 -10.20
CA LEU A 143 -5.27 29.28 -9.79
C LEU A 143 -4.61 29.72 -8.49
N GLY A 144 -4.95 29.01 -7.41
CA GLY A 144 -4.65 29.41 -6.03
C GLY A 144 -3.19 29.75 -5.84
N GLU A 145 -2.94 31.01 -5.50
CA GLU A 145 -1.74 31.41 -4.79
C GLU A 145 -1.59 30.47 -3.58
N ALA A 146 -0.36 29.99 -3.33
CA ALA A 146 -0.10 29.14 -2.19
C ALA A 146 -0.44 29.92 -0.91
N GLU A 147 -1.62 29.66 -0.35
CA GLU A 147 -2.08 30.23 0.91
C GLU A 147 -0.94 30.23 1.94
N PRO A 148 -0.51 31.41 2.44
CA PRO A 148 0.67 31.52 3.28
C PRO A 148 0.58 30.55 4.46
N PHE A 149 1.73 30.02 4.85
CA PHE A 149 1.86 29.19 6.04
C PHE A 149 1.37 30.00 7.24
N ASP A 150 0.38 29.48 7.95
CA ASP A 150 -0.09 30.11 9.17
C ASP A 150 1.10 30.16 10.18
N PRO A 151 1.39 31.32 10.81
CA PRO A 151 2.53 31.46 11.71
C PRO A 151 2.54 30.45 12.86
N SER A 152 1.36 30.13 13.42
CA SER A 152 1.26 29.15 14.51
C SER A 152 1.64 27.74 14.05
N THR A 153 1.33 27.40 12.80
CA THR A 153 1.70 26.10 12.22
C THR A 153 3.21 25.99 11.98
N ARG A 154 3.86 27.10 11.61
CA ARG A 154 5.32 27.14 11.47
C ARG A 154 6.02 26.92 12.82
N GLU A 155 5.53 27.58 13.88
CA GLU A 155 6.07 27.39 15.24
C GLU A 155 5.91 25.93 15.72
N VAL A 156 4.80 25.28 15.39
CA VAL A 156 4.61 23.85 15.68
C VAL A 156 5.61 22.99 14.93
N LEU A 157 5.82 23.24 13.64
CA LEU A 157 6.75 22.49 12.80
C LEU A 157 8.20 22.62 13.29
N GLU A 158 8.59 23.81 13.77
CA GLU A 158 9.92 24.08 14.33
C GLU A 158 10.19 23.37 15.67
N ARG A 159 9.13 23.09 16.44
CA ARG A 159 9.22 22.30 17.70
C ARG A 159 9.37 20.80 17.45
N LEU A 160 8.97 20.30 16.27
CA LEU A 160 9.07 18.89 15.97
C LEU A 160 10.54 18.45 15.80
N PRO A 161 10.90 17.22 16.20
CA PRO A 161 12.26 16.73 16.07
C PRO A 161 12.68 16.66 14.60
N LEU A 162 13.91 17.09 14.31
CA LEU A 162 14.52 16.96 13.00
C LEU A 162 14.60 15.48 12.62
N ARG A 163 13.88 15.08 11.57
CA ARG A 163 13.83 13.70 11.11
C ARG A 163 15.11 13.35 10.32
N LYS A 164 15.79 12.27 10.71
CA LYS A 164 16.81 11.61 9.89
C LYS A 164 16.21 10.42 9.15
N ARG A 165 16.93 9.92 8.14
CA ARG A 165 16.49 8.73 7.39
C ARG A 165 16.39 7.53 8.35
N GLY A 166 15.21 6.91 8.41
CA GLY A 166 14.92 5.78 9.29
C GLY A 166 14.18 6.15 10.58
N ASP A 167 14.14 7.43 10.94
CA ASP A 167 13.37 7.90 12.10
C ASP A 167 11.86 7.80 11.83
N LYS A 168 11.08 7.72 12.90
CA LYS A 168 9.63 7.80 12.83
C LYS A 168 9.17 9.21 12.45
N THR A 169 8.01 9.29 11.79
CA THR A 169 7.32 10.57 11.60
C THR A 169 6.70 10.95 12.92
N SER A 170 6.94 12.19 13.34
CA SER A 170 6.27 12.82 14.48
C SER A 170 5.45 13.98 13.95
N GLY A 171 4.34 14.27 14.61
CA GLY A 171 3.49 15.40 14.27
C GLY A 171 2.64 15.83 15.45
N ILE A 172 1.92 16.93 15.24
CA ILE A 172 0.95 17.49 16.15
C ILE A 172 -0.35 17.69 15.38
N TRP A 173 -1.46 17.25 15.98
CA TRP A 173 -2.80 17.68 15.61
C TRP A 173 -3.22 18.79 16.54
N ILE A 174 -3.77 19.87 15.97
CA ILE A 174 -4.36 20.97 16.73
C ILE A 174 -5.87 20.84 16.58
N ASP A 175 -6.57 20.55 17.68
CA ASP A 175 -8.01 20.39 17.67
C ASP A 175 -8.75 21.74 17.59
N ALA A 176 -10.08 21.69 17.41
CA ALA A 176 -10.92 22.89 17.34
C ALA A 176 -10.89 23.76 18.61
N SER A 177 -10.46 23.20 19.75
CA SER A 177 -10.29 23.94 21.01
C SER A 177 -8.89 24.54 21.16
N GLY A 178 -7.99 24.28 20.21
CA GLY A 178 -6.60 24.71 20.23
C GLY A 178 -5.68 23.81 21.06
N ASN A 179 -6.12 22.61 21.48
CA ASN A 179 -5.23 21.67 22.17
C ASN A 179 -4.36 20.92 21.18
N GLU A 180 -3.13 20.67 21.59
CA GLU A 180 -2.16 19.90 20.81
C GLU A 180 -2.18 18.43 21.22
N HIS A 181 -2.19 17.55 20.22
CA HIS A 181 -2.16 16.10 20.40
C HIS A 181 -1.01 15.51 19.57
N ASP A 182 -0.18 14.69 20.23
CA ASP A 182 0.94 14.03 19.56
C ASP A 182 0.47 13.00 18.53
N LEU A 183 1.16 12.99 17.38
CA LEU A 183 1.00 12.02 16.31
C LEU A 183 2.34 11.32 16.05
N LEU A 184 2.34 10.00 15.92
CA LEU A 184 3.55 9.22 15.67
C LEU A 184 3.30 8.17 14.59
N SER A 185 4.27 7.97 13.68
CA SER A 185 4.22 6.86 12.71
C SER A 185 4.57 5.52 13.37
N GLY A 186 4.18 4.44 12.71
CA GLY A 186 4.34 3.07 13.17
C GLY A 186 3.00 2.42 13.51
N VAL A 187 3.07 1.21 14.04
CA VAL A 187 1.91 0.39 14.37
C VAL A 187 1.22 0.89 15.63
N ASP A 188 -0.09 1.07 15.57
CA ASP A 188 -0.95 1.39 16.72
C ASP A 188 -2.39 0.85 16.51
N GLU A 189 -3.34 1.34 17.31
CA GLU A 189 -4.75 0.93 17.27
C GLU A 189 -5.46 1.19 15.93
N TYR A 190 -4.99 2.15 15.12
CA TYR A 190 -5.60 2.47 13.83
C TYR A 190 -5.06 1.60 12.70
N THR A 191 -3.89 0.95 12.88
CA THR A 191 -3.25 0.16 11.82
C THR A 191 -4.16 -0.94 11.29
N SER A 192 -4.86 -1.68 12.16
CA SER A 192 -5.77 -2.75 11.74
C SER A 192 -6.99 -2.23 10.97
N ASP A 193 -7.47 -1.03 11.30
CA ASP A 193 -8.60 -0.43 10.60
C ASP A 193 -8.18 0.08 9.21
N VAL A 194 -6.95 0.60 9.09
CA VAL A 194 -6.37 0.94 7.79
C VAL A 194 -6.25 -0.30 6.92
N ASP A 195 -5.69 -1.39 7.46
CA ASP A 195 -5.49 -2.62 6.71
C ASP A 195 -6.83 -3.19 6.22
N ARG A 196 -7.86 -3.20 7.08
CA ARG A 196 -9.22 -3.60 6.69
C ARG A 196 -9.79 -2.72 5.57
N LEU A 197 -9.68 -1.40 5.69
CA LEU A 197 -10.18 -0.48 4.67
C LEU A 197 -9.40 -0.61 3.35
N MET A 198 -8.10 -0.90 3.41
CA MET A 198 -7.30 -1.17 2.22
C MET A 198 -7.74 -2.44 1.50
N GLU A 199 -8.11 -3.48 2.23
CA GLU A 199 -8.69 -4.70 1.66
C GLU A 199 -10.02 -4.40 0.95
N ASP A 200 -10.92 -3.68 1.62
CA ASP A 200 -12.22 -3.29 1.07
C ASP A 200 -12.08 -2.45 -0.20
N LEU A 201 -11.13 -1.50 -0.21
CA LEU A 201 -10.84 -0.64 -1.35
C LEU A 201 -9.93 -1.29 -2.40
N GLN A 202 -9.53 -2.56 -2.20
CA GLN A 202 -8.64 -3.31 -3.07
C GLN A 202 -7.30 -2.58 -3.35
N ILE A 203 -6.80 -1.82 -2.38
CA ILE A 203 -5.53 -1.10 -2.49
C ILE A 203 -4.39 -2.10 -2.24
N ARG A 204 -3.74 -2.53 -3.32
CA ARG A 204 -2.59 -3.44 -3.25
C ARG A 204 -1.28 -2.66 -3.22
N ILE A 205 -0.51 -2.82 -2.15
CA ILE A 205 0.85 -2.29 -2.03
C ILE A 205 1.85 -3.39 -2.40
N ALA A 206 2.95 -3.02 -3.06
CA ALA A 206 4.01 -3.95 -3.41
C ALA A 206 4.64 -4.60 -2.16
N PRO A 207 5.02 -5.89 -2.22
CA PRO A 207 5.72 -6.56 -1.11
C PRO A 207 6.99 -5.80 -0.68
N GLY A 208 7.15 -5.56 0.62
CA GLY A 208 8.33 -4.90 1.19
C GLY A 208 8.31 -3.37 1.20
N ALA A 209 7.26 -2.73 0.67
CA ALA A 209 7.04 -1.30 0.88
C ALA A 209 6.47 -1.02 2.28
N ASP A 210 6.77 0.15 2.85
CA ASP A 210 6.12 0.61 4.09
C ASP A 210 4.60 0.62 3.90
N THR A 211 3.89 0.03 4.85
CA THR A 211 2.44 -0.07 4.79
C THR A 211 1.83 1.31 5.08
N LEU A 212 0.83 1.71 4.30
CA LEU A 212 0.09 2.95 4.53
C LEU A 212 -0.49 3.03 5.96
N GLY A 213 -0.82 1.89 6.57
CA GLY A 213 -1.30 1.80 7.95
C GLY A 213 -0.29 2.22 9.03
N SER A 214 0.98 2.40 8.67
CA SER A 214 1.99 2.95 9.58
C SER A 214 2.17 4.47 9.46
N HIS A 215 1.64 5.09 8.41
CA HIS A 215 1.83 6.52 8.16
C HIS A 215 0.88 7.37 9.00
N VAL A 216 1.36 8.54 9.44
CA VAL A 216 0.60 9.43 10.34
C VAL A 216 -0.69 9.89 9.69
N GLU A 217 -0.63 10.26 8.42
CA GLU A 217 -1.71 10.88 7.67
C GLU A 217 -2.91 9.93 7.53
N VAL A 218 -2.63 8.68 7.19
CA VAL A 218 -3.68 7.67 6.97
C VAL A 218 -4.31 7.23 8.28
N LYS A 219 -3.51 7.09 9.34
CA LYS A 219 -4.04 6.82 10.68
C LYS A 219 -4.89 7.98 11.20
N PHE A 220 -4.46 9.22 10.94
CA PHE A 220 -5.27 10.38 11.31
C PHE A 220 -6.59 10.42 10.53
N ALA A 221 -6.59 10.07 9.24
CA ALA A 221 -7.83 9.91 8.48
C ALA A 221 -8.76 8.85 9.09
N MET A 222 -8.22 7.75 9.62
CA MET A 222 -9.01 6.76 10.36
C MET A 222 -9.54 7.28 11.69
N ARG A 223 -8.76 8.07 12.41
CA ARG A 223 -9.23 8.80 13.59
C ARG A 223 -10.40 9.71 13.24
N MET A 224 -10.30 10.47 12.17
CA MET A 224 -11.41 11.32 11.69
C MET A 224 -12.68 10.51 11.43
N ARG A 225 -12.57 9.31 10.84
CA ARG A 225 -13.73 8.40 10.65
C ARG A 225 -14.33 7.93 11.97
N ARG A 226 -13.48 7.56 12.93
CA ARG A 226 -13.92 7.02 14.23
C ARG A 226 -14.55 8.10 15.12
N GLU A 227 -14.01 9.31 15.08
CA GLU A 227 -14.41 10.42 15.95
C GLU A 227 -15.40 11.40 15.28
N GLY A 228 -15.70 11.21 13.99
CA GLY A 228 -16.63 12.08 13.25
C GLY A 228 -16.05 13.46 12.94
N LEU A 229 -14.73 13.57 12.83
CA LEU A 229 -14.04 14.81 12.49
C LEU A 229 -14.09 15.06 10.98
N THR A 230 -14.32 16.32 10.57
CA THR A 230 -14.58 16.65 9.16
C THR A 230 -13.69 17.74 8.58
N ASP A 231 -12.98 18.52 9.37
CA ASP A 231 -12.09 19.57 8.86
C ASP A 231 -10.94 19.80 9.84
N GLU A 232 -9.82 19.14 9.58
CA GLU A 232 -8.73 19.06 10.53
C GLU A 232 -7.40 19.48 9.93
N THR A 233 -6.49 19.91 10.80
CA THR A 233 -5.13 20.30 10.42
C THR A 233 -4.09 19.53 11.23
N ILE A 234 -3.15 18.90 10.54
CA ILE A 234 -2.00 18.24 11.16
C ILE A 234 -0.69 18.82 10.67
N VAL A 235 0.30 18.85 11.56
CA VAL A 235 1.66 19.30 11.29
C VAL A 235 2.59 18.13 11.50
N ILE A 236 3.36 17.72 10.49
CA ILE A 236 4.22 16.53 10.55
C ILE A 236 5.66 16.85 10.12
N ASN A 237 6.63 16.19 10.72
CA ASN A 237 8.06 16.39 10.42
C ASN A 237 8.56 15.62 9.19
N ASN A 238 7.63 15.12 8.35
CA ASN A 238 7.93 14.42 7.11
C ASN A 238 6.92 14.82 6.04
N ARG A 239 7.29 14.69 4.77
CA ARG A 239 6.32 14.89 3.68
C ARG A 239 5.51 13.61 3.46
N PRO A 240 4.20 13.72 3.15
CA PRO A 240 3.44 12.58 2.66
C PRO A 240 4.15 11.91 1.52
N CYS A 241 4.37 10.60 1.64
CA CYS A 241 5.20 9.88 0.69
C CYS A 241 4.63 10.01 -0.75
N PRO A 242 5.49 10.25 -1.74
CA PRO A 242 5.07 10.41 -3.12
C PRO A 242 4.79 9.05 -3.78
N GLY A 243 4.37 9.09 -5.04
CA GLY A 243 4.22 7.89 -5.87
C GLY A 243 2.82 7.26 -5.84
N PRO A 244 2.61 6.20 -6.64
CA PRO A 244 1.28 5.63 -6.86
C PRO A 244 0.64 5.04 -5.59
N TYR A 245 1.46 4.57 -4.66
CA TYR A 245 1.02 3.94 -3.41
C TYR A 245 1.22 4.84 -2.19
N GLY A 246 1.68 6.08 -2.39
CA GLY A 246 1.95 6.99 -1.28
C GLY A 246 0.70 7.69 -0.74
N CYS A 247 0.81 8.22 0.48
CA CYS A 247 -0.25 9.01 1.13
C CYS A 247 -0.68 10.18 0.23
N HIS A 248 0.27 10.79 -0.47
CA HIS A 248 -0.02 11.92 -1.34
C HIS A 248 -1.12 11.63 -2.39
N ARG A 249 -1.22 10.38 -2.87
CA ARG A 249 -2.20 9.97 -3.89
C ARG A 249 -3.42 9.27 -3.29
N ASN A 250 -3.26 8.63 -2.13
CA ASN A 250 -4.28 7.73 -1.59
C ASN A 250 -5.00 8.26 -0.35
N LEU A 251 -4.49 9.31 0.32
CA LEU A 251 -5.03 9.80 1.60
C LEU A 251 -6.53 10.13 1.53
N TRP A 252 -6.99 10.72 0.43
CA TRP A 252 -8.40 11.06 0.25
C TRP A 252 -9.35 9.85 0.33
N LYS A 253 -8.88 8.63 0.00
CA LYS A 253 -9.69 7.41 0.09
C LYS A 253 -9.94 6.98 1.53
N PHE A 254 -9.08 7.41 2.45
CA PHE A 254 -9.18 7.09 3.87
C PHE A 254 -9.96 8.13 4.66
N LEU A 255 -10.17 9.32 4.11
CA LEU A 255 -10.96 10.37 4.77
C LEU A 255 -12.44 9.99 4.84
N PRO A 256 -13.18 10.43 5.86
CA PRO A 256 -14.64 10.39 5.85
C PRO A 256 -15.20 11.14 4.64
N ASP A 257 -16.41 10.76 4.21
CA ASP A 257 -17.06 11.43 3.07
C ASP A 257 -17.32 12.90 3.40
N GLY A 258 -16.92 13.80 2.48
CA GLY A 258 -17.05 15.24 2.64
C GLY A 258 -16.04 15.88 3.61
N ALA A 259 -15.18 15.10 4.25
CA ALA A 259 -14.17 15.63 5.16
C ALA A 259 -12.95 16.22 4.44
N ARG A 260 -12.26 17.13 5.12
CA ARG A 260 -11.00 17.74 4.70
C ARG A 260 -9.91 17.54 5.75
N LEU A 261 -8.71 17.26 5.27
CA LEU A 261 -7.49 17.19 6.08
C LEU A 261 -6.41 18.05 5.45
N THR A 262 -5.96 19.06 6.18
CA THR A 262 -4.81 19.88 5.80
C THR A 262 -3.54 19.36 6.48
N VAL A 263 -2.54 19.06 5.67
CA VAL A 263 -1.24 18.54 6.13
C VAL A 263 -0.17 19.60 5.88
N TYR A 264 0.49 20.02 6.95
CA TYR A 264 1.67 20.85 6.93
C TYR A 264 2.92 20.01 7.21
N GLY A 265 4.02 20.31 6.53
CA GLY A 265 5.27 19.60 6.72
C GLY A 265 6.50 20.39 6.27
N PRO A 266 7.69 19.75 6.29
CA PRO A 266 8.95 20.43 6.03
C PRO A 266 9.03 21.00 4.60
N ASP A 267 9.95 21.96 4.43
CA ASP A 267 10.20 22.67 3.18
C ASP A 267 8.95 23.39 2.65
N ASN A 268 8.21 24.06 3.53
CA ASN A 268 6.94 24.74 3.26
C ASN A 268 5.89 23.84 2.59
N PHE A 269 5.88 22.54 2.91
CA PHE A 269 4.84 21.65 2.42
C PHE A 269 3.51 22.00 3.09
N LYS A 270 2.49 22.32 2.30
CA LYS A 270 1.11 22.52 2.73
C LYS A 270 0.20 21.92 1.66
N ARG A 271 -0.71 21.03 2.05
CA ARG A 271 -1.72 20.50 1.13
C ARG A 271 -2.97 20.06 1.87
N THR A 272 -4.13 20.36 1.30
CA THR A 272 -5.43 19.90 1.78
C THR A 272 -5.93 18.75 0.91
N TYR A 273 -6.57 17.77 1.55
CA TYR A 273 -7.12 16.56 0.95
C TYR A 273 -8.60 16.41 1.34
N PRO A 274 -9.49 15.92 0.46
CA PRO A 274 -9.29 15.70 -0.96
C PRO A 274 -8.94 17.01 -1.71
N GLN A 275 -8.33 16.86 -2.89
CA GLN A 275 -8.09 17.98 -3.83
C GLN A 275 -9.27 18.14 -4.78
#